data_AF-A0A016WCB7-F1
#
_entry.id   AF-A0A016WCB7-F1
#
_cell.length_a   1.000
_cell.length_b   1.000
_cell.length_c   1.000
_cell.angle_alpha   90.00
_cell.angle_beta   90.00
_cell.angle_gamma   90.00
#
_symmetry.space_group_name_H-M   'P 1'
#
loop_
_entity.id
_entity.type
_entity.pdbx_description
1 polymer ?
#
loop_
_entity_poly.entity_id
_entity_poly.type
_entity_poly.pdbx_seq_one_letter_code
_entity_poly.pdbx_strand_id
1 'polypeptide(L)'
;MSIRTGDIRKGIQLARDLHGRVVKRDCAIILEQLKQYGEAADLYELGQFYDRAAAVCLKAKAWGKVGELLPKVRSPKIHAQYGKVMEAEKRYKEAAVAYRNARDYDNLVRMLLDHLNMAEEAVKVVRESRSIEGAKLVAKFFSQLGDHASAIRFLVLSNCHQEAFQLAEATDHIADYADSVEADGASQDQLAFLAEYFSNAGDSHNAGRFYLRAGHYRAALEYLMTCGENHESLILAIEAVAAAGDNKLTARLTDYLMGEVDGIPKDAKYLFRLYVALGMTREAATTAVVIARQEQEQGSYTVARNVLLAMYQELVAKSIKLPNEMQSSLMIIHSYLIVKSLLRRNETLRAARMLTRVMGNISRFPAHVVPILTSTVVVCSKAGLKAAAHRAAVMLMQPEYRQKIDAKYKKKIELFVRRTDKVDDVEESRPPCPHCSYPVPETILACDNCKSTIPYCIVTGRHIVDSDFAQCPSCNFPAYYSELKKLLALNEMCPMCSSPLNDTIPGDASAYLNSSKSNHEQMPMKSS
;
A
#
# COMPACT_ATOMS: atom_id res chain seq x y z
N MET A 1 -58.21 -47.26 -10.61
CA MET A 1 -59.18 -47.76 -11.62
C MET A 1 -60.29 -46.76 -11.88
N SER A 2 -60.89 -46.14 -10.86
CA SER A 2 -62.02 -45.19 -11.02
C SER A 2 -61.74 -43.98 -11.93
N ILE A 3 -60.53 -43.40 -11.90
CA ILE A 3 -60.14 -42.29 -12.79
C ILE A 3 -59.99 -42.77 -14.25
N ARG A 4 -59.52 -44.01 -14.47
CA ARG A 4 -59.37 -44.59 -15.83
C ARG A 4 -60.70 -45.00 -16.44
N THR A 5 -61.73 -45.25 -15.62
CA THR A 5 -63.08 -45.63 -16.05
C THR A 5 -64.04 -44.42 -16.18
N GLY A 6 -63.54 -43.19 -16.06
CA GLY A 6 -64.31 -41.96 -16.31
C GLY A 6 -65.04 -41.35 -15.11
N ASP A 7 -65.00 -41.98 -13.93
CA ASP A 7 -65.62 -41.43 -12.71
C ASP A 7 -64.61 -40.56 -11.93
N ILE A 8 -64.32 -39.39 -12.52
CA ILE A 8 -63.23 -38.48 -12.13
C ILE A 8 -63.42 -37.97 -10.69
N ARG A 9 -64.64 -37.59 -10.30
CA ARG A 9 -64.94 -37.01 -8.98
C ARG A 9 -64.69 -37.98 -7.83
N LYS A 10 -65.17 -39.22 -7.96
CA LYS A 10 -64.92 -40.27 -6.94
C LYS A 10 -63.44 -40.67 -6.91
N GLY A 11 -62.80 -40.72 -8.08
CA GLY A 11 -61.38 -41.03 -8.18
C GLY A 11 -60.49 -40.00 -7.48
N ILE A 12 -60.83 -38.70 -7.56
CA ILE A 12 -60.10 -37.62 -6.88
C ILE A 12 -60.30 -37.70 -5.35
N GLN A 13 -61.53 -37.94 -4.87
CA GLN A 13 -61.79 -38.10 -3.43
C GLN A 13 -60.98 -39.26 -2.83
N LEU A 14 -61.01 -40.43 -3.48
CA LEU A 14 -60.22 -41.58 -3.06
C LEU A 14 -58.72 -41.29 -3.08
N ALA A 15 -58.22 -40.55 -4.09
CA ALA A 15 -56.82 -40.15 -4.15
C ALA A 15 -56.42 -39.12 -3.08
N ARG A 16 -57.36 -38.31 -2.58
CA ARG A 16 -57.14 -37.36 -1.47
C ARG A 16 -56.97 -38.08 -0.14
N ASP A 17 -57.82 -39.07 0.12
CA ASP A 17 -57.84 -39.83 1.38
C ASP A 17 -56.61 -40.75 1.53
N LEU A 18 -56.02 -41.18 0.41
CA LEU A 18 -54.82 -42.01 0.39
C LEU A 18 -53.55 -41.22 0.77
N HIS A 19 -52.72 -41.80 1.63
CA HIS A 19 -51.50 -41.16 2.15
C HIS A 19 -50.27 -41.34 1.24
N GLY A 20 -50.38 -42.13 0.16
CA GLY A 20 -49.27 -42.42 -0.74
C GLY A 20 -49.00 -41.31 -1.77
N ARG A 21 -47.81 -40.69 -1.72
CA ARG A 21 -47.38 -39.66 -2.71
C ARG A 21 -47.38 -40.18 -4.15
N VAL A 22 -46.91 -41.41 -4.36
CA VAL A 22 -46.81 -42.02 -5.70
C VAL A 22 -48.19 -42.21 -6.33
N VAL A 23 -49.18 -42.61 -5.53
CA VAL A 23 -50.56 -42.81 -5.99
C VAL A 23 -51.17 -41.48 -6.45
N LYS A 24 -50.93 -40.39 -5.73
CA LYS A 24 -51.36 -39.03 -6.10
C LYS A 24 -50.73 -38.59 -7.42
N ARG A 25 -49.43 -38.87 -7.62
CA ARG A 25 -48.72 -38.60 -8.87
C ARG A 25 -49.31 -39.37 -10.04
N ASP A 26 -49.53 -40.67 -9.89
CA ASP A 26 -49.99 -41.53 -10.98
C ASP A 26 -51.45 -41.21 -11.35
N CYS A 27 -52.29 -40.85 -10.36
CA CYS A 27 -53.63 -40.31 -10.60
C CYS A 27 -53.58 -38.97 -11.36
N ALA A 28 -52.68 -38.06 -10.98
CA ALA A 28 -52.52 -36.76 -11.63
C ALA A 28 -52.01 -36.88 -13.08
N ILE A 29 -51.13 -37.84 -13.39
CA ILE A 29 -50.69 -38.13 -14.77
C ILE A 29 -51.87 -38.55 -15.65
N ILE A 30 -52.76 -39.40 -15.13
CA ILE A 30 -53.95 -39.85 -15.86
C ILE A 30 -54.90 -38.67 -16.12
N LEU A 31 -55.07 -37.77 -15.15
CA LEU A 31 -55.89 -36.55 -15.33
C LEU A 31 -55.27 -35.57 -16.32
N GLU A 32 -53.94 -35.47 -16.36
CA GLU A 32 -53.22 -34.68 -17.36
C GLU A 32 -53.43 -35.23 -18.78
N GLN A 33 -53.42 -36.56 -18.96
CA GLN A 33 -53.75 -37.23 -20.23
C GLN A 33 -55.21 -36.96 -20.66
N LEU A 34 -56.12 -36.89 -19.69
CA LEU A 34 -57.54 -36.56 -19.91
C LEU A 34 -57.80 -35.05 -20.08
N LYS A 35 -56.74 -34.22 -20.15
CA LYS A 35 -56.80 -32.74 -20.27
C LYS A 35 -57.51 -32.03 -19.12
N GLN A 36 -57.70 -32.68 -17.97
CA GLN A 36 -58.27 -32.09 -16.76
C GLN A 36 -57.17 -31.43 -15.92
N TYR A 37 -56.65 -30.30 -16.40
CA TYR A 37 -55.46 -29.68 -15.83
C TYR A 37 -55.67 -29.08 -14.43
N GLY A 38 -56.84 -28.52 -14.11
CA GLY A 38 -57.11 -27.94 -12.79
C GLY A 38 -57.09 -28.98 -11.67
N GLU A 39 -57.72 -30.13 -11.90
CA GLU A 39 -57.82 -31.23 -10.94
C GLU A 39 -56.49 -32.00 -10.83
N ALA A 40 -55.74 -32.11 -11.94
CA ALA A 40 -54.40 -32.67 -11.95
C ALA A 40 -53.43 -31.81 -11.12
N ALA A 41 -53.51 -30.48 -11.21
CA ALA A 41 -52.67 -29.57 -10.44
C ALA A 41 -52.89 -29.71 -8.92
N ASP A 42 -54.15 -29.75 -8.48
CA ASP A 42 -54.49 -29.92 -7.05
C ASP A 42 -53.95 -31.26 -6.49
N LEU A 43 -54.01 -32.34 -7.29
CA LEU A 43 -53.45 -33.64 -6.88
C LEU A 43 -51.91 -33.65 -6.86
N TYR A 44 -51.25 -32.96 -7.79
CA TYR A 44 -49.81 -32.77 -7.74
C TYR A 44 -49.38 -31.94 -6.52
N GLU A 45 -50.14 -30.91 -6.16
CA GLU A 45 -49.90 -30.09 -4.97
C GLU A 45 -50.06 -30.91 -3.68
N LEU A 46 -51.15 -31.69 -3.57
CA LEU A 46 -51.38 -32.61 -2.44
C LEU A 46 -50.31 -33.71 -2.36
N GLY A 47 -49.72 -34.09 -3.49
CA GLY A 47 -48.60 -35.02 -3.58
C GLY A 47 -47.23 -34.38 -3.27
N GLN A 48 -47.18 -33.06 -3.03
CA GLN A 48 -45.97 -32.24 -2.86
C GLN A 48 -45.05 -32.23 -4.11
N PHE A 49 -45.60 -32.48 -5.30
CA PHE A 49 -44.90 -32.39 -6.58
C PHE A 49 -45.07 -31.00 -7.19
N TYR A 50 -44.52 -29.98 -6.53
CA TYR A 50 -44.75 -28.57 -6.86
C TYR A 50 -44.29 -28.16 -8.27
N ASP A 51 -43.17 -28.70 -8.76
CA ASP A 51 -42.71 -28.42 -10.14
C ASP A 51 -43.73 -28.91 -11.19
N ARG A 52 -44.30 -30.11 -11.01
CA ARG A 52 -45.34 -30.62 -11.93
C ARG A 52 -46.66 -29.89 -11.76
N ALA A 53 -47.03 -29.55 -10.53
CA ALA A 53 -48.23 -28.75 -10.25
C ALA A 53 -48.17 -27.41 -10.98
N ALA A 54 -47.07 -26.68 -10.86
CA ALA A 54 -46.87 -25.39 -11.53
C ALA A 54 -46.86 -25.51 -13.06
N ALA A 55 -46.22 -26.55 -13.62
CA ALA A 55 -46.22 -26.79 -15.07
C ALA A 55 -47.63 -27.07 -15.62
N VAL A 56 -48.45 -27.80 -14.87
CA VAL A 56 -49.85 -28.08 -15.24
C VAL A 56 -50.74 -26.84 -15.06
N CYS A 57 -50.53 -26.07 -14.00
CA CYS A 57 -51.22 -24.77 -13.81
C CYS A 57 -50.91 -23.78 -14.94
N LEU A 58 -49.67 -23.76 -15.46
CA LEU A 58 -49.30 -22.97 -16.65
C LEU A 58 -50.09 -23.42 -17.89
N LYS A 59 -50.27 -24.73 -18.11
CA LYS A 59 -51.12 -25.25 -19.21
C LYS A 59 -52.60 -24.92 -19.00
N ALA A 60 -53.06 -24.90 -17.76
CA ALA A 60 -54.43 -24.56 -17.37
C ALA A 60 -54.75 -23.05 -17.46
N LYS A 61 -53.76 -22.19 -17.77
CA LYS A 61 -53.85 -20.73 -17.71
C LYS A 61 -54.27 -20.19 -16.32
N ALA A 62 -53.95 -20.93 -15.25
CA ALA A 62 -54.30 -20.59 -13.88
C ALA A 62 -53.18 -19.79 -13.21
N TRP A 63 -52.93 -18.56 -13.68
CA TRP A 63 -51.73 -17.78 -13.32
C TRP A 63 -51.60 -17.45 -11.84
N GLY A 64 -52.71 -17.10 -11.17
CA GLY A 64 -52.72 -16.83 -9.73
C GLY A 64 -52.22 -18.02 -8.90
N LYS A 65 -52.71 -19.23 -9.22
CA LYS A 65 -52.23 -20.48 -8.60
C LYS A 65 -50.75 -20.75 -8.90
N VAL A 66 -50.27 -20.42 -10.10
CA VAL A 66 -48.83 -20.57 -10.41
C VAL A 66 -48.01 -19.67 -9.48
N GLY A 67 -48.38 -18.39 -9.34
CA GLY A 67 -47.69 -17.44 -8.47
C GLY A 67 -47.56 -17.90 -7.01
N GLU A 68 -48.61 -18.51 -6.45
CA GLU A 68 -48.61 -19.10 -5.11
C GLU A 68 -47.66 -20.31 -4.97
N LEU A 69 -47.51 -21.09 -6.05
CA LEU A 69 -46.65 -22.28 -6.07
C LEU A 69 -45.18 -21.95 -6.35
N LEU A 70 -44.88 -20.84 -7.03
CA LEU A 70 -43.51 -20.46 -7.44
C LEU A 70 -42.46 -20.48 -6.31
N PRO A 71 -42.73 -20.04 -5.06
CA PRO A 71 -41.75 -20.11 -3.98
C PRO A 71 -41.28 -21.54 -3.65
N LYS A 72 -42.09 -22.57 -3.99
CA LYS A 72 -41.79 -23.98 -3.76
C LYS A 72 -41.23 -24.68 -5.01
N VAL A 73 -41.29 -24.02 -6.17
CA VAL A 73 -40.83 -24.53 -7.46
C VAL A 73 -39.34 -24.29 -7.60
N ARG A 74 -38.59 -25.36 -7.87
CA ARG A 74 -37.12 -25.30 -8.05
C ARG A 74 -36.72 -25.22 -9.52
N SER A 75 -37.61 -25.60 -10.43
CA SER A 75 -37.29 -25.68 -11.86
C SER A 75 -37.18 -24.29 -12.52
N PRO A 76 -36.00 -23.88 -13.04
CA PRO A 76 -35.84 -22.58 -13.69
C PRO A 76 -36.67 -22.44 -14.97
N LYS A 77 -36.94 -23.54 -15.68
CA LYS A 77 -37.75 -23.56 -16.91
C LYS A 77 -39.19 -23.10 -16.66
N ILE A 78 -39.75 -23.45 -15.51
CA ILE A 78 -41.13 -23.07 -15.12
C ILE A 78 -41.17 -21.58 -14.79
N HIS A 79 -40.18 -21.09 -14.04
CA HIS A 79 -40.02 -19.66 -13.75
C HIS A 79 -39.88 -18.83 -15.04
N ALA A 80 -39.09 -19.30 -16.02
CA ALA A 80 -38.95 -18.61 -17.32
C ALA A 80 -40.26 -18.60 -18.12
N GLN A 81 -41.00 -19.72 -18.14
CA GLN A 81 -42.31 -19.78 -18.81
C GLN A 81 -43.34 -18.87 -18.15
N TYR A 82 -43.38 -18.84 -16.82
CA TYR A 82 -44.23 -17.90 -16.08
C TYR A 82 -43.85 -16.44 -16.37
N GLY A 83 -42.55 -16.12 -16.41
CA GLY A 83 -42.04 -14.79 -16.77
C GLY A 83 -42.54 -14.32 -18.14
N LYS A 84 -42.46 -15.17 -19.17
CA LYS A 84 -42.97 -14.88 -20.52
C LYS A 84 -44.46 -14.61 -20.56
N VAL A 85 -45.24 -15.36 -19.76
CA VAL A 85 -46.69 -15.12 -19.66
C VAL A 85 -46.97 -13.79 -18.97
N MET A 86 -46.32 -13.51 -17.85
CA MET A 86 -46.49 -12.24 -17.12
C MET A 86 -46.08 -11.04 -17.97
N GLU A 87 -45.06 -11.19 -18.82
CA GLU A 87 -44.66 -10.18 -19.79
C GLU A 87 -45.76 -9.92 -20.83
N ALA A 88 -46.37 -10.98 -21.39
CA ALA A 88 -47.51 -10.84 -22.32
C ALA A 88 -48.73 -10.17 -21.66
N GLU A 89 -48.92 -10.37 -20.35
CA GLU A 89 -49.96 -9.71 -19.54
C GLU A 89 -49.58 -8.29 -19.09
N LYS A 90 -48.42 -7.76 -19.51
CA LYS A 90 -47.86 -6.44 -19.10
C LYS A 90 -47.61 -6.32 -17.59
N ARG A 91 -47.49 -7.43 -16.87
CA ARG A 91 -47.15 -7.49 -15.43
C ARG A 91 -45.63 -7.55 -15.24
N TYR A 92 -44.95 -6.49 -15.64
CA TYR A 92 -43.49 -6.45 -15.78
C TYR A 92 -42.71 -6.70 -14.48
N LYS A 93 -43.21 -6.24 -13.32
CA LYS A 93 -42.56 -6.47 -12.02
C LYS A 93 -42.51 -7.96 -11.65
N GLU A 94 -43.60 -8.68 -11.91
CA GLU A 94 -43.69 -10.11 -11.65
C GLU A 94 -42.88 -10.92 -12.66
N ALA A 95 -42.86 -10.48 -13.92
CA ALA A 95 -41.99 -11.05 -14.94
C ALA A 95 -40.51 -10.94 -14.56
N ALA A 96 -40.05 -9.79 -14.04
CA ALA A 96 -38.68 -9.60 -13.57
C ALA A 96 -38.32 -10.55 -12.40
N VAL A 97 -39.18 -10.69 -11.39
CA VAL A 97 -38.96 -11.64 -10.29
C VAL A 97 -38.88 -13.07 -10.81
N ALA A 98 -39.75 -13.43 -11.77
CA ALA A 98 -39.75 -14.75 -12.39
C ALA A 98 -38.47 -15.02 -13.19
N TYR A 99 -38.01 -14.06 -14.02
CA TYR A 99 -36.75 -14.18 -14.76
C TYR A 99 -35.53 -14.27 -13.83
N ARG A 100 -35.53 -13.53 -12.72
CA ARG A 100 -34.49 -13.64 -11.66
C ARG A 100 -34.44 -15.05 -11.08
N ASN A 101 -35.58 -15.61 -10.72
CA ASN A 101 -35.67 -16.97 -10.19
C ASN A 101 -35.33 -18.04 -11.24
N ALA A 102 -35.60 -17.74 -12.52
CA ALA A 102 -35.22 -18.59 -13.65
C ALA A 102 -33.72 -18.55 -13.99
N ARG A 103 -32.95 -17.63 -13.37
CA ARG A 103 -31.57 -17.30 -13.78
C ARG A 103 -31.47 -16.89 -15.26
N ASP A 104 -32.56 -16.36 -15.81
CA ASP A 104 -32.62 -15.82 -17.16
C ASP A 104 -32.29 -14.33 -17.09
N TYR A 105 -31.00 -14.05 -16.89
CA TYR A 105 -30.52 -12.69 -16.64
C TYR A 105 -30.66 -11.79 -17.87
N ASP A 106 -30.63 -12.36 -19.08
CA ASP A 106 -30.76 -11.63 -20.34
C ASP A 106 -32.16 -10.99 -20.42
N ASN A 107 -33.20 -11.79 -20.18
CA ASN A 107 -34.57 -11.29 -20.14
C ASN A 107 -34.84 -10.40 -18.93
N LEU A 108 -34.22 -10.68 -17.78
CA LEU A 108 -34.32 -9.82 -16.60
C LEU A 108 -33.77 -8.41 -16.89
N VAL A 109 -32.58 -8.31 -17.48
CA VAL A 109 -31.93 -7.04 -17.80
C VAL A 109 -32.75 -6.26 -18.82
N ARG A 110 -33.25 -6.93 -19.87
CA ARG A 110 -34.17 -6.32 -20.84
C ARG A 110 -35.41 -5.75 -20.16
N MET A 111 -36.02 -6.52 -19.26
CA MET A 111 -37.20 -6.07 -18.53
C MET A 111 -36.94 -4.86 -17.63
N LEU A 112 -35.78 -4.84 -16.96
CA LEU A 112 -35.38 -3.75 -16.08
C LEU A 112 -35.11 -2.45 -16.86
N LEU A 113 -34.49 -2.55 -18.05
CA LEU A 113 -34.17 -1.40 -18.90
C LEU A 113 -35.37 -0.87 -19.67
N ASP A 114 -36.08 -1.72 -20.42
CA ASP A 114 -37.09 -1.29 -21.40
C ASP A 114 -38.43 -0.88 -20.75
N HIS A 115 -38.81 -1.51 -19.63
CA HIS A 115 -40.16 -1.39 -19.09
C HIS A 115 -40.24 -0.90 -17.65
N LEU A 116 -39.22 -1.18 -16.82
CA LEU A 116 -39.23 -0.79 -15.41
C LEU A 116 -38.41 0.48 -15.14
N ASN A 117 -37.57 0.91 -16.09
CA ASN A 117 -36.66 2.05 -15.95
C ASN A 117 -35.75 1.95 -14.70
N MET A 118 -35.28 0.73 -14.41
CA MET A 118 -34.45 0.41 -13.24
C MET A 118 -33.01 0.09 -13.68
N ALA A 119 -32.35 1.08 -14.29
CA ALA A 119 -31.02 0.92 -14.89
C ALA A 119 -29.94 0.50 -13.87
N GLU A 120 -29.97 1.02 -12.65
CA GLU A 120 -29.02 0.65 -11.59
C GLU A 120 -29.11 -0.82 -11.19
N GLU A 121 -30.35 -1.35 -11.09
CA GLU A 121 -30.55 -2.76 -10.81
C GLU A 121 -30.10 -3.65 -11.97
N ALA A 122 -30.33 -3.22 -13.21
CA ALA A 122 -29.86 -3.92 -14.40
C ALA A 122 -28.33 -4.03 -14.42
N VAL A 123 -27.62 -2.93 -14.11
CA VAL A 123 -26.16 -2.90 -13.98
C VAL A 123 -25.68 -3.88 -12.91
N LYS A 124 -26.32 -3.88 -11.74
CA LYS A 124 -25.96 -4.77 -10.63
C LYS A 124 -26.11 -6.24 -11.04
N VAL A 125 -27.23 -6.58 -11.69
CA VAL A 125 -27.48 -7.94 -12.19
C VAL A 125 -26.39 -8.35 -13.18
N VAL A 126 -26.04 -7.52 -14.16
CA VAL A 126 -25.01 -7.84 -15.15
C VAL A 126 -23.64 -8.06 -14.52
N ARG A 127 -23.24 -7.20 -13.55
CA ARG A 127 -21.95 -7.35 -12.86
C ARG A 127 -21.88 -8.63 -12.02
N GLU A 128 -22.98 -9.00 -11.37
CA GLU A 128 -23.08 -10.24 -10.57
C GLU A 128 -23.15 -11.49 -11.46
N SER A 129 -23.89 -11.42 -12.57
CA SER A 129 -24.15 -12.58 -13.42
C SER A 129 -23.13 -12.79 -14.54
N ARG A 130 -22.37 -11.75 -14.90
CA ARG A 130 -21.50 -11.69 -16.08
C ARG A 130 -22.20 -12.15 -17.37
N SER A 131 -23.46 -11.74 -17.55
CA SER A 131 -24.21 -12.07 -18.78
C SER A 131 -23.69 -11.22 -19.94
N ILE A 132 -23.32 -11.89 -21.04
CA ILE A 132 -22.83 -11.26 -22.28
C ILE A 132 -23.94 -10.42 -22.94
N GLU A 133 -25.12 -11.00 -23.14
CA GLU A 133 -26.22 -10.31 -23.81
C GLU A 133 -26.83 -9.21 -22.91
N GLY A 134 -26.89 -9.46 -21.60
CA GLY A 134 -27.26 -8.43 -20.63
C GLY A 134 -26.31 -7.23 -20.65
N ALA A 135 -24.99 -7.48 -20.70
CA ALA A 135 -23.99 -6.42 -20.80
C ALA A 135 -24.13 -5.60 -22.10
N LYS A 136 -24.41 -6.23 -23.25
CA LYS A 136 -24.70 -5.51 -24.51
C LYS A 136 -25.92 -4.61 -24.43
N LEU A 137 -26.99 -5.07 -23.77
CA LEU A 137 -28.20 -4.26 -23.58
C LEU A 137 -27.92 -3.04 -22.71
N VAL A 138 -27.18 -3.23 -21.61
CA VAL A 138 -26.75 -2.13 -20.73
C VAL A 138 -25.84 -1.16 -21.49
N ALA A 139 -24.90 -1.65 -22.29
CA ALA A 139 -24.04 -0.80 -23.10
C ALA A 139 -24.81 0.06 -24.11
N LYS A 140 -25.80 -0.53 -24.81
CA LYS A 140 -26.67 0.20 -25.74
C LYS A 140 -27.48 1.28 -25.01
N PHE A 141 -27.98 0.97 -23.82
CA PHE A 141 -28.70 1.92 -22.98
C PHE A 141 -27.83 3.13 -22.60
N PHE A 142 -26.60 2.90 -22.11
CA PHE A 142 -25.69 4.01 -21.77
C PHE A 142 -25.23 4.80 -23.01
N SER A 143 -25.03 4.14 -24.15
CA SER A 143 -24.70 4.81 -25.41
C SER A 143 -25.82 5.75 -25.88
N GLN A 144 -27.09 5.37 -25.70
CA GLN A 144 -28.24 6.24 -25.98
C GLN A 144 -28.37 7.42 -25.02
N LEU A 145 -27.89 7.28 -23.79
CA LEU A 145 -27.84 8.36 -22.80
C LEU A 145 -26.65 9.32 -23.02
N GLY A 146 -25.72 9.00 -23.91
CA GLY A 146 -24.50 9.76 -24.14
C GLY A 146 -23.36 9.44 -23.16
N ASP A 147 -23.53 8.45 -22.27
CA ASP A 147 -22.46 7.98 -21.38
C ASP A 147 -21.64 6.89 -22.10
N HIS A 148 -20.76 7.34 -22.97
CA HIS A 148 -19.92 6.46 -23.79
C HIS A 148 -18.88 5.70 -22.96
N ALA A 149 -18.34 6.29 -21.90
CA ALA A 149 -17.38 5.65 -21.00
C ALA A 149 -17.98 4.40 -20.31
N SER A 150 -19.21 4.52 -19.77
CA SER A 150 -19.92 3.36 -19.21
C SER A 150 -20.27 2.33 -20.28
N ALA A 151 -20.69 2.78 -21.48
CA ALA A 151 -21.01 1.87 -22.58
C ALA A 151 -19.79 1.00 -22.98
N ILE A 152 -18.61 1.61 -23.11
CA ILE A 152 -17.35 0.92 -23.44
C ILE A 152 -17.03 -0.13 -22.38
N ARG A 153 -17.13 0.20 -21.08
CA ARG A 153 -16.90 -0.74 -19.97
C ARG A 153 -17.78 -1.98 -20.06
N PHE A 154 -19.06 -1.82 -20.39
CA PHE A 154 -19.98 -2.95 -20.55
C PHE A 154 -19.76 -3.74 -21.85
N LEU A 155 -19.30 -3.10 -22.93
CA LEU A 155 -18.92 -3.82 -24.15
C LEU A 155 -17.65 -4.68 -23.95
N VAL A 156 -16.69 -4.19 -23.16
CA VAL A 156 -15.53 -4.99 -22.76
C VAL A 156 -15.98 -6.20 -21.93
N LEU A 157 -16.85 -5.98 -20.93
CA LEU A 157 -17.42 -7.06 -20.11
C LEU A 157 -18.20 -8.10 -20.94
N SER A 158 -18.77 -7.70 -22.07
CA SER A 158 -19.47 -8.61 -22.99
C SER A 158 -18.53 -9.31 -23.99
N ASN A 159 -17.20 -9.22 -23.83
CA ASN A 159 -16.19 -9.70 -24.78
C ASN A 159 -16.32 -9.11 -26.20
N CYS A 160 -16.98 -7.96 -26.36
CA CYS A 160 -17.17 -7.28 -27.64
C CYS A 160 -16.06 -6.24 -27.87
N HIS A 161 -14.80 -6.68 -27.80
CA HIS A 161 -13.65 -5.78 -27.83
C HIS A 161 -13.55 -4.92 -29.10
N GLN A 162 -13.93 -5.46 -30.27
CA GLN A 162 -13.91 -4.70 -31.52
C GLN A 162 -14.92 -3.55 -31.54
N GLU A 163 -16.16 -3.81 -31.10
CA GLU A 163 -17.21 -2.78 -31.00
C GLU A 163 -16.84 -1.75 -29.93
N ALA A 164 -16.30 -2.19 -28.79
CA ALA A 164 -15.82 -1.32 -27.73
C ALA A 164 -14.70 -0.38 -28.21
N PHE A 165 -13.74 -0.92 -28.97
CA PHE A 165 -12.63 -0.13 -29.52
C PHE A 165 -13.13 0.89 -30.55
N GLN A 166 -14.00 0.50 -31.48
CA GLN A 166 -14.57 1.42 -32.48
C GLN A 166 -15.37 2.55 -31.82
N LEU A 167 -16.15 2.21 -30.77
CA LEU A 167 -16.90 3.22 -30.01
C LEU A 167 -15.93 4.16 -29.27
N ALA A 168 -14.88 3.62 -28.67
CA ALA A 168 -13.86 4.41 -27.98
C ALA A 168 -13.13 5.36 -28.94
N GLU A 169 -12.74 4.87 -30.12
CA GLU A 169 -12.07 5.65 -31.17
C GLU A 169 -12.98 6.77 -31.71
N ALA A 170 -14.25 6.47 -31.97
CA ALA A 170 -15.20 7.46 -32.47
C ALA A 170 -15.55 8.55 -31.43
N THR A 171 -15.41 8.26 -30.15
CA THR A 171 -15.80 9.16 -29.05
C THR A 171 -14.62 9.76 -28.30
N ASP A 172 -13.38 9.45 -28.67
CA ASP A 172 -12.15 9.87 -27.99
C ASP A 172 -12.04 9.38 -26.53
N HIS A 173 -12.51 8.16 -26.26
CA HIS A 173 -12.47 7.51 -24.94
C HIS A 173 -11.57 6.25 -24.92
N ILE A 174 -10.48 6.24 -25.69
CA ILE A 174 -9.56 5.09 -25.77
C ILE A 174 -8.92 4.79 -24.41
N ALA A 175 -8.63 5.80 -23.59
CA ALA A 175 -8.08 5.58 -22.25
C ALA A 175 -9.02 4.73 -21.37
N ASP A 176 -10.32 5.05 -21.36
CA ASP A 176 -11.33 4.26 -20.64
C ASP A 176 -11.44 2.83 -21.18
N TYR A 177 -11.35 2.64 -22.50
CA TYR A 177 -11.29 1.31 -23.10
C TYR A 177 -10.07 0.53 -22.61
N ALA A 178 -8.89 1.15 -22.63
CA ALA A 178 -7.64 0.52 -22.28
C ALA A 178 -7.60 0.11 -20.79
N ASP A 179 -8.10 0.96 -19.89
CA ASP A 179 -8.25 0.65 -18.46
C ASP A 179 -9.29 -0.45 -18.22
N SER A 180 -10.38 -0.45 -18.97
CA SER A 180 -11.42 -1.50 -18.88
C SER A 180 -10.89 -2.86 -19.31
N VAL A 181 -10.13 -2.89 -20.41
CA VAL A 181 -9.51 -4.11 -20.96
C VAL A 181 -8.46 -4.65 -19.99
N GLU A 182 -7.64 -3.79 -19.41
CA GLU A 182 -6.67 -4.22 -18.41
C GLU A 182 -7.34 -4.79 -17.14
N ALA A 183 -8.42 -4.16 -16.66
CA ALA A 183 -9.17 -4.62 -15.48
C ALA A 183 -9.87 -5.97 -15.69
N ASP A 184 -10.29 -6.28 -16.92
CA ASP A 184 -10.96 -7.55 -17.26
C ASP A 184 -9.97 -8.72 -17.50
N GLY A 185 -8.66 -8.44 -17.50
CA GLY A 185 -7.61 -9.45 -17.68
C GLY A 185 -7.23 -9.68 -19.14
N ALA A 186 -6.87 -8.59 -19.84
CA ALA A 186 -6.42 -8.57 -21.23
C ALA A 186 -5.36 -9.61 -21.56
N SER A 187 -5.40 -10.13 -22.80
CA SER A 187 -4.31 -10.94 -23.35
C SER A 187 -3.08 -10.08 -23.66
N GLN A 188 -1.90 -10.70 -23.75
CA GLN A 188 -0.67 -10.00 -24.12
C GLN A 188 -0.78 -9.33 -25.49
N ASP A 189 -1.45 -9.96 -26.47
CA ASP A 189 -1.66 -9.40 -27.80
C ASP A 189 -2.54 -8.14 -27.77
N GLN A 190 -3.58 -8.12 -26.92
CA GLN A 190 -4.44 -6.95 -26.75
C GLN A 190 -3.67 -5.78 -26.12
N LEU A 191 -2.82 -6.07 -25.13
CA LEU A 191 -1.96 -5.08 -24.49
C LEU A 191 -0.90 -4.53 -25.47
N ALA A 192 -0.31 -5.40 -26.30
CA ALA A 192 0.64 -4.97 -27.33
C ALA A 192 -0.03 -4.07 -28.39
N PHE A 193 -1.24 -4.44 -28.85
CA PHE A 193 -2.01 -3.59 -29.76
C PHE A 193 -2.33 -2.21 -29.18
N LEU A 194 -2.76 -2.16 -27.91
CA LEU A 194 -2.97 -0.90 -27.20
C LEU A 194 -1.69 -0.06 -27.11
N ALA A 195 -0.55 -0.70 -26.82
CA ALA A 195 0.74 -0.02 -26.76
C ALA A 195 1.15 0.60 -28.10
N GLU A 196 0.96 -0.12 -29.21
CA GLU A 196 1.19 0.40 -30.57
C GLU A 196 0.25 1.56 -30.90
N TYR A 197 -1.03 1.46 -30.53
CA TYR A 197 -2.00 2.53 -30.72
C TYR A 197 -1.57 3.81 -30.01
N PHE A 198 -1.27 3.75 -28.71
CA PHE A 198 -0.83 4.92 -27.94
C PHE A 198 0.51 5.48 -28.44
N SER A 199 1.42 4.61 -28.90
CA SER A 199 2.66 5.05 -29.55
C SER A 199 2.36 5.89 -30.80
N ASN A 200 1.45 5.45 -31.67
CA ASN A 200 1.08 6.17 -32.88
C ASN A 200 0.31 7.46 -32.57
N ALA A 201 -0.46 7.49 -31.49
CA ALA A 201 -1.15 8.69 -30.99
C ALA A 201 -0.19 9.71 -30.35
N GLY A 202 1.06 9.33 -30.07
CA GLY A 202 2.06 10.18 -29.42
C GLY A 202 2.00 10.19 -27.89
N ASP A 203 1.13 9.38 -27.28
CA ASP A 203 1.05 9.23 -25.83
C ASP A 203 2.10 8.23 -25.33
N SER A 204 3.28 8.77 -25.04
CA SER A 204 4.43 7.97 -24.59
C SER A 204 4.22 7.31 -23.22
N HIS A 205 3.42 7.92 -22.34
CA HIS A 205 3.18 7.37 -21.00
C HIS A 205 2.34 6.09 -21.08
N ASN A 206 1.19 6.17 -21.77
CA ASN A 206 0.33 5.00 -21.93
C ASN A 206 0.97 3.93 -22.82
N ALA A 207 1.70 4.31 -23.87
CA ALA A 207 2.49 3.37 -24.66
C ALA A 207 3.46 2.57 -23.78
N GLY A 208 4.24 3.26 -22.93
CA GLY A 208 5.17 2.64 -22.00
C GLY A 208 4.48 1.71 -21.00
N ARG A 209 3.36 2.14 -20.42
CA ARG A 209 2.53 1.35 -19.49
C ARG A 209 2.04 0.05 -20.13
N PHE A 210 1.47 0.10 -21.34
CA PHE A 210 0.93 -1.09 -22.00
C PHE A 210 2.03 -2.01 -22.53
N TYR A 211 3.17 -1.48 -23.02
CA TYR A 211 4.33 -2.32 -23.36
C TYR A 211 4.88 -3.07 -22.15
N LEU A 212 4.90 -2.43 -20.97
CA LEU A 212 5.29 -3.09 -19.72
C LEU A 212 4.36 -4.27 -19.40
N ARG A 213 3.04 -4.05 -19.48
CA ARG A 213 2.04 -5.10 -19.22
C ARG A 213 2.05 -6.22 -20.26
N ALA A 214 2.40 -5.91 -21.51
CA ALA A 214 2.60 -6.89 -22.57
C ALA A 214 3.91 -7.71 -22.41
N GLY A 215 4.83 -7.29 -21.52
CA GLY A 215 6.14 -7.95 -21.32
C GLY A 215 7.25 -7.46 -22.25
N HIS A 216 7.02 -6.38 -23.02
CA HIS A 216 8.01 -5.77 -23.90
C HIS A 216 8.83 -4.70 -23.16
N TYR A 217 9.63 -5.14 -22.18
CA TYR A 217 10.34 -4.24 -21.25
C TYR A 217 11.29 -3.24 -21.91
N ARG A 218 11.97 -3.62 -23.01
CA ARG A 218 12.88 -2.72 -23.73
C ARG A 218 12.13 -1.55 -24.37
N ALA A 219 11.02 -1.83 -25.06
CA ALA A 219 10.20 -0.79 -25.67
C ALA A 219 9.55 0.08 -24.59
N ALA A 220 9.01 -0.55 -23.55
CA ALA A 220 8.43 0.16 -22.41
C ALA A 220 9.40 1.19 -21.81
N LEU A 221 10.66 0.80 -21.56
CA LEU A 221 11.67 1.68 -21.00
C LEU A 221 11.95 2.90 -21.89
N GLU A 222 12.05 2.72 -23.21
CA GLU A 222 12.30 3.83 -24.15
C GLU A 222 11.19 4.87 -24.09
N TYR A 223 9.92 4.44 -24.18
CA TYR A 223 8.77 5.35 -24.13
C TYR A 223 8.59 6.00 -22.75
N LEU A 224 8.94 5.31 -21.67
CA LEU A 224 8.85 5.89 -20.33
C LEU A 224 9.96 6.94 -20.09
N MET A 225 11.15 6.76 -20.69
CA MET A 225 12.25 7.72 -20.61
C MET A 225 11.99 9.00 -21.43
N THR A 226 11.18 8.94 -22.50
CA THR A 226 10.81 10.16 -23.26
C THR A 226 9.86 11.07 -22.49
N CYS A 227 9.16 10.56 -21.46
CA CYS A 227 8.27 11.35 -20.61
C CYS A 227 8.99 12.31 -19.63
N GLY A 228 10.33 12.36 -19.64
CA GLY A 228 11.11 13.25 -18.77
C GLY A 228 10.93 12.92 -17.28
N GLU A 229 10.72 13.95 -16.45
CA GLU A 229 10.63 13.81 -14.98
C GLU A 229 9.23 13.45 -14.46
N ASN A 230 8.35 12.88 -15.30
CA ASN A 230 7.05 12.42 -14.84
C ASN A 230 7.21 11.29 -13.80
N HIS A 231 6.74 11.55 -12.57
CA HIS A 231 6.84 10.62 -11.43
C HIS A 231 6.28 9.23 -11.75
N GLU A 232 5.13 9.17 -12.42
CA GLU A 232 4.45 7.91 -12.72
C GLU A 232 5.23 7.12 -13.78
N SER A 233 5.70 7.79 -14.84
CA SER A 233 6.54 7.16 -15.87
C SER A 233 7.85 6.58 -15.29
N LEU A 234 8.48 7.31 -14.36
CA LEU A 234 9.71 6.85 -13.71
C LEU A 234 9.47 5.63 -12.81
N ILE A 235 8.35 5.57 -12.09
CA ILE A 235 7.97 4.39 -11.31
C ILE A 235 7.76 3.19 -12.23
N LEU A 236 6.98 3.36 -13.31
CA LEU A 236 6.75 2.30 -14.29
C LEU A 236 8.04 1.84 -14.96
N ALA A 237 9.01 2.75 -15.19
CA ALA A 237 10.31 2.40 -15.77
C ALA A 237 11.12 1.52 -14.80
N ILE A 238 11.08 1.84 -13.50
CA ILE A 238 11.71 1.03 -12.45
C ILE A 238 11.06 -0.35 -12.38
N GLU A 239 9.73 -0.42 -12.43
CA GLU A 239 8.98 -1.68 -12.47
C GLU A 239 9.35 -2.51 -13.69
N ALA A 240 9.48 -1.88 -14.87
CA ALA A 240 9.88 -2.54 -16.10
C ALA A 240 11.26 -3.18 -16.02
N VAL A 241 12.24 -2.45 -15.48
CA VAL A 241 13.60 -2.96 -15.30
C VAL A 241 13.65 -4.06 -14.25
N ALA A 242 12.94 -3.89 -13.13
CA ALA A 242 12.87 -4.88 -12.06
C ALA A 242 12.21 -6.19 -12.52
N ALA A 243 11.14 -6.10 -13.32
CA ALA A 243 10.46 -7.25 -13.90
C ALA A 243 11.29 -7.95 -14.99
N ALA A 244 12.04 -7.19 -15.79
CA ALA A 244 12.92 -7.75 -16.82
C ALA A 244 14.11 -8.51 -16.25
N GLY A 245 14.70 -8.04 -15.14
CA GLY A 245 15.90 -8.61 -14.56
C GLY A 245 17.14 -8.56 -15.48
N ASP A 246 17.14 -7.70 -16.50
CA ASP A 246 18.25 -7.56 -17.46
C ASP A 246 19.21 -6.46 -17.02
N ASN A 247 20.48 -6.83 -16.79
CA ASN A 247 21.56 -5.92 -16.43
C ASN A 247 21.77 -4.77 -17.43
N LYS A 248 21.49 -4.98 -18.72
CA LYS A 248 21.62 -3.93 -19.74
C LYS A 248 20.56 -2.84 -19.58
N LEU A 249 19.32 -3.25 -19.28
CA LEU A 249 18.23 -2.30 -19.01
C LEU A 249 18.46 -1.57 -17.69
N THR A 250 18.98 -2.27 -16.68
CA THR A 250 19.39 -1.66 -15.40
C THR A 250 20.47 -0.59 -15.58
N ALA A 251 21.53 -0.89 -16.32
CA ALA A 251 22.59 0.09 -16.60
C ALA A 251 22.01 1.31 -17.32
N ARG A 252 21.20 1.10 -18.36
CA ARG A 252 20.61 2.18 -19.13
C ARG A 252 19.68 3.09 -18.32
N LEU A 253 18.82 2.51 -17.47
CA LEU A 253 17.97 3.31 -16.59
C LEU A 253 18.81 4.03 -15.51
N THR A 254 19.89 3.42 -15.04
CA THR A 254 20.83 4.07 -14.11
C THR A 254 21.48 5.30 -14.75
N ASP A 255 22.01 5.17 -15.97
CA ASP A 255 22.62 6.27 -16.73
C ASP A 255 21.61 7.41 -16.97
N TYR A 256 20.36 7.06 -17.26
CA TYR A 256 19.27 8.03 -17.40
C TYR A 256 18.96 8.76 -16.09
N LEU A 257 18.83 8.04 -14.96
CA LEU A 257 18.57 8.63 -13.65
C LEU A 257 19.75 9.49 -13.17
N MET A 258 20.98 9.14 -13.55
CA MET A 258 22.18 9.93 -13.28
C MET A 258 22.34 11.15 -14.22
N GLY A 259 21.51 11.27 -15.25
CA GLY A 259 21.55 12.36 -16.21
C GLY A 259 22.63 12.24 -17.29
N GLU A 260 23.22 11.05 -17.48
CA GLU A 260 24.22 10.82 -18.53
C GLU A 260 23.58 10.77 -19.92
N VAL A 261 22.28 10.43 -19.99
CA VAL A 261 21.53 10.32 -21.25
C VAL A 261 20.91 11.64 -21.69
N ASP A 262 20.31 12.39 -20.76
CA ASP A 262 19.56 13.61 -21.06
C ASP A 262 20.15 14.89 -20.44
N GLY A 263 21.32 14.77 -19.80
CA GLY A 263 22.07 15.88 -19.21
C GLY A 263 21.50 16.39 -17.88
N ILE A 264 20.42 15.82 -17.37
CA ILE A 264 19.75 16.29 -16.15
C ILE A 264 19.71 15.14 -15.14
N PRO A 265 20.44 15.20 -14.01
CA PRO A 265 20.35 14.17 -12.98
C PRO A 265 18.98 14.22 -12.28
N LYS A 266 18.35 13.05 -12.13
CA LYS A 266 17.03 12.91 -11.50
C LYS A 266 17.17 12.84 -9.98
N ASP A 267 16.05 12.97 -9.27
CA ASP A 267 16.05 12.81 -7.81
C ASP A 267 16.60 11.42 -7.44
N ALA A 268 17.59 11.41 -6.54
CA ALA A 268 18.24 10.20 -6.05
C ALA A 268 17.25 9.18 -5.45
N LYS A 269 16.05 9.61 -5.05
CA LYS A 269 14.94 8.75 -4.61
C LYS A 269 14.55 7.71 -5.66
N TYR A 270 14.62 8.02 -6.96
CA TYR A 270 14.31 7.06 -8.02
C TYR A 270 15.41 6.01 -8.17
N LEU A 271 16.68 6.43 -8.13
CA LEU A 271 17.82 5.52 -8.16
C LEU A 271 17.80 4.57 -6.95
N PHE A 272 17.44 5.10 -5.79
CA PHE A 272 17.24 4.32 -4.58
C PHE A 272 16.13 3.28 -4.75
N ARG A 273 14.95 3.67 -5.25
CA ARG A 273 13.84 2.75 -5.51
C ARG A 273 14.22 1.66 -6.51
N LEU A 274 14.99 1.99 -7.56
CA LEU A 274 15.51 1.03 -8.53
C LEU A 274 16.39 -0.03 -7.86
N TYR A 275 17.37 0.39 -7.06
CA TYR A 275 18.26 -0.55 -6.38
C TYR A 275 17.54 -1.41 -5.35
N VAL A 276 16.54 -0.87 -4.64
CA VAL A 276 15.68 -1.65 -3.75
C VAL A 276 14.87 -2.70 -4.53
N ALA A 277 14.25 -2.30 -5.65
CA ALA A 277 13.46 -3.21 -6.49
C ALA A 277 14.30 -4.36 -7.09
N LEU A 278 15.57 -4.09 -7.42
CA LEU A 278 16.52 -5.08 -7.92
C LEU A 278 17.22 -5.89 -6.81
N GLY A 279 16.99 -5.57 -5.54
CA GLY A 279 17.69 -6.21 -4.41
C GLY A 279 19.17 -5.80 -4.27
N MET A 280 19.62 -4.76 -4.98
CA MET A 280 20.96 -4.17 -4.95
C MET A 280 21.17 -3.33 -3.69
N THR A 281 21.26 -4.02 -2.56
CA THR A 281 21.29 -3.44 -1.21
C THR A 281 22.51 -2.57 -0.91
N ARG A 282 23.67 -2.86 -1.50
CA ARG A 282 24.90 -2.08 -1.26
C ARG A 282 24.82 -0.70 -1.92
N GLU A 283 24.35 -0.67 -3.15
CA GLU A 283 24.15 0.52 -3.96
C GLU A 283 22.97 1.34 -3.43
N ALA A 284 21.89 0.69 -2.98
CA ALA A 284 20.81 1.36 -2.27
C ALA A 284 21.31 2.07 -1.00
N ALA A 285 22.25 1.46 -0.26
CA ALA A 285 22.80 2.03 0.96
C ALA A 285 23.64 3.30 0.70
N THR A 286 24.46 3.32 -0.34
CA THR A 286 25.23 4.50 -0.72
C THR A 286 24.31 5.62 -1.20
N THR A 287 23.31 5.31 -2.02
CA THR A 287 22.31 6.29 -2.47
C THR A 287 21.49 6.85 -1.31
N ALA A 288 21.15 6.04 -0.30
CA ALA A 288 20.44 6.53 0.89
C ALA A 288 21.26 7.55 1.70
N VAL A 289 22.59 7.42 1.74
CA VAL A 289 23.47 8.44 2.34
C VAL A 289 23.43 9.74 1.55
N VAL A 290 23.41 9.68 0.22
CA VAL A 290 23.28 10.86 -0.65
C VAL A 290 21.93 11.55 -0.43
N ILE A 291 20.82 10.81 -0.44
CA ILE A 291 19.48 11.37 -0.18
C ILE A 291 19.44 12.02 1.20
N ALA A 292 19.94 11.35 2.23
CA ALA A 292 19.97 11.91 3.58
C ALA A 292 20.77 13.21 3.64
N ARG A 293 21.88 13.31 2.90
CA ARG A 293 22.67 14.54 2.81
C ARG A 293 21.92 15.68 2.12
N GLN A 294 21.22 15.40 1.02
CA GLN A 294 20.36 16.39 0.35
C GLN A 294 19.25 16.91 1.29
N GLU A 295 18.59 16.01 2.01
CA GLU A 295 17.56 16.37 2.99
C GLU A 295 18.17 17.17 4.18
N GLN A 296 19.41 16.89 4.58
CA GLN A 296 20.14 17.69 5.59
C GLN A 296 20.45 19.11 5.11
N GLU A 297 20.78 19.27 3.83
CA GLU A 297 21.02 20.58 3.19
C GLU A 297 19.74 21.42 3.15
N GLN A 298 18.60 20.78 2.91
CA GLN A 298 17.27 21.41 2.94
C GLN A 298 16.75 21.70 4.37
N GLY A 299 17.40 21.15 5.41
CA GLY A 299 16.96 21.30 6.81
C GLY A 299 15.94 20.25 7.28
N SER A 300 15.62 19.26 6.44
CA SER A 300 14.67 18.18 6.69
C SER A 300 15.29 17.00 7.47
N TYR A 301 15.85 17.29 8.66
CA TYR A 301 16.61 16.30 9.45
C TYR A 301 15.81 15.06 9.88
N THR A 302 14.50 15.19 10.11
CA THR A 302 13.64 14.05 10.45
C THR A 302 13.49 13.09 9.26
N VAL A 303 13.35 13.63 8.04
CA VAL A 303 13.27 12.83 6.81
C VAL A 303 14.59 12.14 6.55
N ALA A 304 15.71 12.87 6.67
CA ALA A 304 17.06 12.31 6.55
C ALA A 304 17.30 11.13 7.51
N ARG A 305 16.90 11.28 8.79
CA ARG A 305 16.97 10.18 9.77
C ARG A 305 16.13 8.98 9.34
N ASN A 306 14.89 9.20 8.92
CA ASN A 306 13.96 8.12 8.58
C ASN A 306 14.45 7.31 7.36
N VAL A 307 15.00 7.97 6.33
CA VAL A 307 15.59 7.30 5.16
C VAL A 307 16.77 6.41 5.57
N LEU A 308 17.70 6.95 6.37
CA LEU A 308 18.85 6.19 6.86
C LEU A 308 18.44 5.04 7.78
N LEU A 309 17.43 5.25 8.63
CA LEU A 309 16.92 4.22 9.54
C LEU A 309 16.26 3.06 8.79
N ALA A 310 15.42 3.36 7.79
CA ALA A 310 14.77 2.34 6.98
C ALA A 310 15.81 1.44 6.30
N MET A 311 16.84 2.06 5.70
CA MET A 311 17.94 1.30 5.08
C MET A 311 18.82 0.55 6.05
N TYR A 312 19.09 1.14 7.22
CA TYR A 312 19.80 0.44 8.28
C TYR A 312 19.08 -0.86 8.66
N GLN A 313 17.76 -0.81 8.85
CA GLN A 313 16.96 -1.96 9.22
C GLN A 313 16.94 -3.02 8.12
N GLU A 314 16.84 -2.62 6.85
CA GLU A 314 16.86 -3.55 5.72
C GLU A 314 18.20 -4.28 5.61
N LEU A 315 19.32 -3.56 5.77
CA LEU A 315 20.67 -4.15 5.73
C LEU A 315 20.89 -5.12 6.90
N VAL A 316 20.41 -4.78 8.10
CA VAL A 316 20.48 -5.67 9.27
C VAL A 316 19.62 -6.92 9.06
N ALA A 317 18.40 -6.78 8.52
CA ALA A 317 17.52 -7.92 8.23
C ALA A 317 18.10 -8.90 7.21
N LYS A 318 18.88 -8.39 6.24
CA LYS A 318 19.58 -9.19 5.22
C LYS A 318 21.00 -9.61 5.65
N SER A 319 21.41 -9.32 6.89
CA SER A 319 22.77 -9.60 7.43
C SER A 319 23.91 -9.02 6.60
N ILE A 320 23.71 -7.83 6.03
CA ILE A 320 24.70 -7.13 5.20
C ILE A 320 25.47 -6.13 6.05
N LYS A 321 26.79 -6.06 5.83
CA LYS A 321 27.66 -5.08 6.50
C LYS A 321 27.21 -3.64 6.21
N LEU A 322 26.92 -2.92 7.28
CA LEU A 322 26.50 -1.53 7.25
C LEU A 322 27.65 -0.59 6.88
N PRO A 323 27.47 0.36 5.93
CA PRO A 323 28.45 1.40 5.65
C PRO A 323 28.72 2.28 6.89
N ASN A 324 29.99 2.51 7.20
CA ASN A 324 30.39 3.34 8.36
C ASN A 324 29.84 4.77 8.28
N GLU A 325 29.77 5.33 7.06
CA GLU A 325 29.23 6.67 6.84
C GLU A 325 27.74 6.73 7.17
N MET A 326 26.95 5.73 6.79
CA MET A 326 25.52 5.63 7.14
C MET A 326 25.32 5.61 8.66
N GLN A 327 26.09 4.76 9.38
CA GLN A 327 26.01 4.67 10.84
C GLN A 327 26.36 6.01 11.50
N SER A 328 27.43 6.65 11.03
CA SER A 328 27.91 7.94 11.54
C SER A 328 26.90 9.06 11.28
N SER A 329 26.35 9.12 10.06
CA SER A 329 25.31 10.09 9.67
C SER A 329 24.06 9.94 10.50
N LEU A 330 23.57 8.70 10.67
CA LEU A 330 22.40 8.41 11.47
C LEU A 330 22.59 8.82 12.93
N MET A 331 23.75 8.49 13.51
CA MET A 331 24.11 8.87 14.89
C MET A 331 24.15 10.39 15.08
N ILE A 332 24.74 11.12 14.15
CA ILE A 332 24.88 12.59 14.24
C ILE A 332 23.51 13.27 14.11
N ILE A 333 22.68 12.86 13.14
CA ILE A 333 21.32 13.40 12.96
C ILE A 333 20.47 13.09 14.19
N HIS A 334 20.54 11.86 14.69
CA HIS A 334 19.82 11.45 15.90
C HIS A 334 20.23 12.29 17.12
N SER A 335 21.54 12.51 17.29
CA SER A 335 22.08 13.35 18.38
C SER A 335 21.52 14.78 18.34
N TYR A 336 21.24 15.33 17.16
CA TYR A 336 20.58 16.63 17.02
C TYR A 336 19.09 16.58 17.40
N LEU A 337 18.35 15.59 16.90
CA LEU A 337 16.89 15.49 17.09
C LEU A 337 16.50 15.23 18.56
N ILE A 338 17.29 14.44 19.30
CA ILE A 338 16.98 14.14 20.71
C ILE A 338 17.16 15.33 21.65
N VAL A 339 17.92 16.37 21.28
CA VAL A 339 18.16 17.55 22.13
C VAL A 339 16.84 18.18 22.58
N LYS A 340 15.87 18.31 21.67
CA LYS A 340 14.55 18.87 22.00
C LYS A 340 13.83 18.04 23.07
N SER A 341 13.93 16.71 22.99
CA SER A 341 13.34 15.81 23.98
C SER A 341 14.04 15.93 25.34
N LEU A 342 15.38 15.90 25.35
CA LEU A 342 16.19 16.03 26.57
C LEU A 342 15.93 17.36 27.30
N LEU A 343 15.76 18.46 26.56
CA LEU A 343 15.43 19.76 27.14
C LEU A 343 14.03 19.79 27.78
N ARG A 344 13.03 19.14 27.18
CA ARG A 344 11.68 19.02 27.78
C ARG A 344 11.71 18.22 29.09
N ARG A 345 12.61 17.25 29.19
CA ARG A 345 12.82 16.41 30.39
C ARG A 345 13.73 17.05 31.44
N ASN A 346 14.11 18.32 31.28
CA ASN A 346 15.05 19.05 32.15
C ASN A 346 16.46 18.40 32.25
N GLU A 347 16.87 17.60 31.28
CA GLU A 347 18.19 16.95 31.25
C GLU A 347 19.23 17.85 30.55
N THR A 348 19.47 19.04 31.10
CA THR A 348 20.29 20.09 30.47
C THR A 348 21.73 19.67 30.19
N LEU A 349 22.37 18.89 31.05
CA LEU A 349 23.76 18.45 30.85
C LEU A 349 23.87 17.46 29.68
N ARG A 350 22.96 16.50 29.58
CA ARG A 350 22.91 15.52 28.47
C ARG A 350 22.64 16.24 27.14
N ALA A 351 21.67 17.17 27.14
CA ALA A 351 21.38 18.00 25.97
C ALA A 351 22.61 18.83 25.52
N ALA A 352 23.33 19.43 26.47
CA ALA A 352 24.53 20.23 26.18
C ALA A 352 25.66 19.40 25.53
N ARG A 353 25.87 18.16 26.00
CA ARG A 353 26.88 17.28 25.39
C ARG A 353 26.46 16.78 24.01
N MET A 354 25.17 16.52 23.78
CA MET A 354 24.68 16.20 22.43
C MET A 354 24.88 17.37 21.46
N LEU A 355 24.60 18.59 21.91
CA LEU A 355 24.88 19.81 21.14
C LEU A 355 26.38 19.99 20.84
N THR A 356 27.26 19.60 21.76
CA THR A 356 28.72 19.63 21.55
C THR A 356 29.14 18.64 20.47
N ARG A 357 28.55 17.43 20.43
CA ARG A 357 28.78 16.44 19.37
C ARG A 357 28.30 16.93 18.00
N VAL A 358 27.11 17.53 17.96
CA VAL A 358 26.51 18.11 16.73
C VAL A 358 27.35 19.30 16.24
N MET A 359 27.81 20.16 17.14
CA MET A 359 28.71 21.28 16.82
C MET A 359 30.02 20.79 16.19
N GLY A 360 30.60 19.67 16.66
CA GLY A 360 31.78 19.07 16.04
C GLY A 360 31.55 18.59 14.59
N ASN A 361 30.29 18.43 14.17
CA ASN A 361 29.88 17.97 12.85
C ASN A 361 28.97 18.99 12.14
N ILE A 362 29.17 20.28 12.42
CA ILE A 362 28.28 21.37 11.99
C ILE A 362 28.15 21.49 10.46
N SER A 363 29.14 21.03 9.70
CA SER A 363 29.08 20.97 8.23
C SER A 363 27.93 20.11 7.71
N ARG A 364 27.42 19.17 8.52
CA ARG A 364 26.26 18.32 8.19
C ARG A 364 24.90 18.99 8.49
N PHE A 365 24.90 20.23 8.98
CA PHE A 365 23.69 20.98 9.34
C PHE A 365 23.70 22.41 8.78
N PRO A 366 23.90 22.61 7.47
CA PRO A 366 24.12 23.94 6.88
C PRO A 366 22.94 24.90 7.08
N ALA A 367 21.70 24.40 7.04
CA ALA A 367 20.50 25.21 7.28
C ALA A 367 20.38 25.67 8.75
N HIS A 368 20.85 24.84 9.70
CA HIS A 368 20.65 25.06 11.14
C HIS A 368 21.91 25.48 11.89
N VAL A 369 22.96 25.97 11.20
CA VAL A 369 24.22 26.37 11.83
C VAL A 369 24.00 27.39 12.95
N VAL A 370 23.29 28.49 12.67
CA VAL A 370 23.05 29.57 13.65
C VAL A 370 22.16 29.11 14.83
N PRO A 371 21.01 28.45 14.60
CA PRO A 371 20.21 27.87 15.68
C PRO A 371 20.98 26.87 16.57
N ILE A 372 21.78 25.98 15.97
CA ILE A 372 22.57 24.99 16.71
C ILE A 372 23.61 25.69 17.57
N LEU A 373 24.45 26.55 16.98
CA LEU A 373 25.49 27.27 17.73
C LEU A 373 24.90 28.15 18.84
N THR A 374 23.80 28.86 18.57
CA THR A 374 23.10 29.67 19.59
C THR A 374 22.60 28.79 20.73
N SER A 375 21.98 27.65 20.42
CA SER A 375 21.50 26.70 21.42
C SER A 375 22.66 26.10 22.22
N THR A 376 23.78 25.78 21.57
CA THR A 376 25.00 25.30 22.24
C THR A 376 25.51 26.34 23.23
N VAL A 377 25.62 27.62 22.87
CA VAL A 377 26.07 28.67 23.81
C VAL A 377 25.15 28.75 25.02
N VAL A 378 23.83 28.80 24.81
CA VAL A 378 22.85 28.98 25.91
C VAL A 378 22.80 27.75 26.82
N VAL A 379 22.69 26.55 26.23
CA VAL A 379 22.49 25.31 26.98
C VAL A 379 23.80 24.86 27.65
N CYS A 380 24.95 24.95 26.97
CA CYS A 380 26.24 24.62 27.58
C CYS A 380 26.60 25.59 28.73
N SER A 381 26.31 26.90 28.58
CA SER A 381 26.52 27.88 29.66
C SER A 381 25.66 27.56 30.88
N LYS A 382 24.38 27.20 30.68
CA LYS A 382 23.49 26.76 31.78
C LYS A 382 23.94 25.44 32.43
N ALA A 383 24.53 24.53 31.66
CA ALA A 383 24.99 23.24 32.13
C ALA A 383 26.41 23.25 32.75
N GLY A 384 27.08 24.40 32.81
CA GLY A 384 28.45 24.50 33.34
C GLY A 384 29.56 24.09 32.37
N LEU A 385 29.24 23.84 31.10
CA LEU A 385 30.21 23.54 30.04
C LEU A 385 30.69 24.84 29.38
N LYS A 386 31.45 25.65 30.13
CA LYS A 386 31.87 27.00 29.73
C LYS A 386 32.86 27.00 28.56
N ALA A 387 33.78 26.04 28.46
CA ALA A 387 34.74 25.97 27.38
C ALA A 387 34.06 25.54 26.06
N ALA A 388 33.15 24.57 26.10
CA ALA A 388 32.30 24.23 24.96
C ALA A 388 31.42 25.41 24.50
N ALA A 389 30.79 26.12 25.46
CA ALA A 389 29.99 27.31 25.17
C ALA A 389 30.84 28.42 24.52
N HIS A 390 32.07 28.64 25.00
CA HIS A 390 32.97 29.65 24.46
C HIS A 390 33.39 29.31 23.02
N ARG A 391 33.74 28.05 22.73
CA ARG A 391 34.04 27.60 21.36
C ARG A 391 32.89 27.85 20.40
N ALA A 392 31.66 27.51 20.80
CA ALA A 392 30.46 27.77 20.00
C ALA A 392 30.24 29.28 19.77
N ALA A 393 30.45 30.09 20.81
CA ALA A 393 30.26 31.54 20.77
C ALA A 393 31.28 32.23 19.84
N VAL A 394 32.54 31.78 19.86
CA VAL A 394 33.59 32.26 18.94
C VAL A 394 33.22 31.93 17.49
N MET A 395 32.80 30.69 17.20
CA MET A 395 32.38 30.30 15.86
C MET A 395 31.17 31.12 15.38
N LEU A 396 30.20 31.36 16.26
CA LEU A 396 29.01 32.15 15.94
C LEU A 396 29.30 33.63 15.68
N MET A 397 30.40 34.17 16.22
CA MET A 397 30.81 35.56 16.04
C MET A 397 31.58 35.83 14.74
N GLN A 398 31.84 34.80 13.93
CA GLN A 398 32.39 34.95 12.59
C GLN A 398 31.46 35.84 11.71
N PRO A 399 32.02 36.65 10.80
CA PRO A 399 31.26 37.64 10.02
C PRO A 399 30.04 37.05 9.29
N GLU A 400 30.17 35.82 8.80
CA GLU A 400 29.18 35.08 8.01
C GLU A 400 27.92 34.76 8.81
N TYR A 401 28.09 34.47 10.11
CA TYR A 401 27.00 34.05 11.00
C TYR A 401 26.47 35.18 11.87
N ARG A 402 27.32 36.14 12.24
CA ARG A 402 27.00 37.24 13.16
C ARG A 402 25.79 38.08 12.74
N GLN A 403 25.58 38.26 11.44
CA GLN A 403 24.46 39.03 10.91
C GLN A 403 23.12 38.28 11.03
N LYS A 404 23.16 36.95 11.06
CA LYS A 404 21.98 36.06 11.13
C LYS A 404 21.54 35.75 12.57
N ILE A 405 22.27 36.23 13.58
CA ILE A 405 21.92 36.04 15.00
C ILE A 405 20.79 37.00 15.37
N ASP A 406 19.76 36.48 16.04
CA ASP A 406 18.70 37.28 16.64
C ASP A 406 19.25 38.32 17.64
N ALA A 407 18.75 39.56 17.55
CA ALA A 407 19.19 40.69 18.34
C ALA A 407 19.09 40.44 19.87
N LYS A 408 18.15 39.59 20.30
CA LYS A 408 17.95 39.19 21.71
C LYS A 408 19.16 38.46 22.30
N TYR A 409 19.85 37.65 21.49
CA TYR A 409 20.99 36.85 21.94
C TYR A 409 22.32 37.49 21.57
N LYS A 410 22.39 38.26 20.47
CA LYS A 410 23.61 38.86 19.93
C LYS A 410 24.46 39.60 20.98
N LYS A 411 23.89 40.57 21.69
CA LYS A 411 24.60 41.35 22.72
C LYS A 411 25.12 40.48 23.88
N LYS A 412 24.36 39.47 24.28
CA LYS A 412 24.74 38.56 25.37
C LYS A 412 25.90 37.66 24.97
N ILE A 413 25.89 37.15 23.75
CA ILE A 413 26.96 36.29 23.21
C ILE A 413 28.23 37.12 22.96
N GLU A 414 28.11 38.35 22.46
CA GLU A 414 29.26 39.26 22.31
C GLU A 414 29.95 39.55 23.65
N LEU A 415 29.16 39.79 24.71
CA LEU A 415 29.69 39.97 26.06
C LEU A 415 30.33 38.69 26.61
N PHE A 416 29.74 37.53 26.30
CA PHE A 416 30.23 36.22 26.74
C PHE A 416 31.60 35.88 26.13
N VAL A 417 31.80 36.12 24.82
CA VAL A 417 33.10 35.89 24.15
C VAL A 417 34.20 36.81 24.69
N ARG A 418 33.86 38.02 25.13
CA ARG A 418 34.84 38.96 25.70
C ARG A 418 35.30 38.58 27.11
N ARG A 419 34.55 37.74 27.82
CA ARG A 419 34.90 37.25 29.16
C ARG A 419 35.58 35.88 29.03
N THR A 420 36.90 35.87 28.95
CA THR A 420 37.71 34.66 28.98
C THR A 420 37.89 34.15 30.40
N ASP A 421 36.83 33.57 30.97
CA ASP A 421 36.96 32.77 32.17
C ASP A 421 37.52 31.40 31.76
N LYS A 422 38.80 31.13 32.06
CA LYS A 422 39.43 29.81 31.90
C LYS A 422 38.88 28.85 32.97
N VAL A 423 37.63 28.46 32.82
CA VAL A 423 36.98 27.46 33.68
C VAL A 423 36.83 26.19 32.86
N ASP A 424 37.43 25.11 33.36
CA ASP A 424 37.33 23.80 32.74
C ASP A 424 35.88 23.30 32.73
N ASP A 425 35.54 22.56 31.68
CA ASP A 425 34.24 21.92 31.57
C ASP A 425 34.10 20.85 32.67
N VAL A 426 32.87 20.69 33.18
CA VAL A 426 32.56 19.66 34.19
C VAL A 426 33.01 18.28 33.70
N GLU A 427 33.79 17.58 34.53
CA GLU A 427 34.30 16.25 34.21
C GLU A 427 33.18 15.27 33.85
N GLU A 428 33.47 14.44 32.86
CA GLU A 428 32.55 13.44 32.36
C GLU A 428 32.77 12.10 33.08
N SER A 429 31.67 11.48 33.52
CA SER A 429 31.71 10.12 34.07
C SER A 429 32.22 9.14 33.03
N ARG A 430 33.02 8.17 33.47
CA ARG A 430 33.70 7.21 32.59
C ARG A 430 33.23 5.78 32.82
N PRO A 431 32.02 5.40 32.38
CA PRO A 431 31.59 4.01 32.46
C PRO A 431 32.51 3.09 31.63
N PRO A 432 32.55 1.79 31.97
CA PRO A 432 33.39 0.83 31.25
C PRO A 432 32.90 0.65 29.81
N CYS A 433 33.84 0.53 28.89
CA CYS A 433 33.58 0.15 27.50
C CYS A 433 33.04 -1.29 27.45
N PRO A 434 31.91 -1.55 26.76
CA PRO A 434 31.29 -2.88 26.74
C PRO A 434 32.09 -3.91 25.91
N HIS A 435 33.18 -3.49 25.24
CA HIS A 435 34.07 -4.40 24.51
C HIS A 435 35.33 -4.81 25.28
N CYS A 436 35.89 -3.93 26.10
CA CYS A 436 37.20 -4.15 26.75
C CYS A 436 37.28 -3.64 28.19
N SER A 437 36.15 -3.20 28.76
CA SER A 437 36.04 -2.63 30.12
C SER A 437 36.90 -1.38 30.40
N TYR A 438 37.56 -0.80 29.40
CA TYR A 438 38.33 0.43 29.56
C TYR A 438 37.40 1.61 29.89
N PRO A 439 37.74 2.50 30.85
CA PRO A 439 36.90 3.65 31.20
C PRO A 439 36.87 4.68 30.06
N VAL A 440 35.70 4.84 29.44
CA VAL A 440 35.46 5.78 28.33
C VAL A 440 34.48 6.85 28.78
N PRO A 441 34.68 8.15 28.46
CA PRO A 441 33.70 9.18 28.77
C PRO A 441 32.33 8.88 28.16
N GLU A 442 31.24 9.07 28.92
CA GLU A 442 29.90 8.57 28.57
C GLU A 442 29.34 9.05 27.22
N THR A 443 29.85 10.15 26.65
CA THR A 443 29.44 10.66 25.33
C THR A 443 30.40 10.35 24.18
N ILE A 444 31.55 9.71 24.45
CA ILE A 444 32.48 9.25 23.43
C ILE A 444 32.06 7.85 22.96
N LEU A 445 31.96 7.70 21.64
CA LEU A 445 31.50 6.45 20.99
C LEU A 445 32.63 5.67 20.32
N ALA A 446 33.88 6.11 20.45
CA ALA A 446 35.05 5.38 19.95
C ALA A 446 35.98 5.09 21.14
N CYS A 447 36.29 3.81 21.37
CA CYS A 447 37.17 3.44 22.47
C CYS A 447 38.65 3.66 22.11
N ASP A 448 39.38 4.41 22.91
CA ASP A 448 40.80 4.66 22.67
C ASP A 448 41.67 3.40 22.78
N ASN A 449 41.26 2.44 23.61
CA ASN A 449 41.98 1.20 23.86
C ASN A 449 41.72 0.15 22.76
N CYS A 450 40.46 -0.26 22.55
CA CYS A 450 40.14 -1.33 21.58
C CYS A 450 39.79 -0.82 20.17
N LYS A 451 39.82 0.49 19.93
CA LYS A 451 39.49 1.15 18.65
C LYS A 451 38.10 0.80 18.08
N SER A 452 37.25 0.16 18.88
CA SER A 452 35.90 -0.24 18.47
C SER A 452 34.92 0.91 18.63
N THR A 453 33.96 1.00 17.70
CA THR A 453 32.83 1.92 17.79
C THR A 453 31.78 1.37 18.75
N ILE A 454 31.52 2.08 19.84
CA ILE A 454 30.57 1.71 20.87
C ILE A 454 29.17 2.21 20.46
N PRO A 455 28.13 1.36 20.48
CA PRO A 455 26.76 1.79 20.24
C PRO A 455 26.29 2.83 21.28
N TYR A 456 25.29 3.62 20.90
CA TYR A 456 24.73 4.68 21.73
C TYR A 456 23.29 4.40 22.12
N CYS A 457 22.91 4.83 23.32
CA CYS A 457 21.55 4.82 23.81
C CYS A 457 20.70 5.82 23.03
N ILE A 458 19.65 5.37 22.35
CA ILE A 458 18.79 6.26 21.54
C ILE A 458 18.01 7.30 22.35
N VAL A 459 17.87 7.13 23.67
CA VAL A 459 17.17 8.10 24.53
C VAL A 459 18.10 9.20 25.01
N THR A 460 19.33 8.85 25.41
CA THR A 460 20.27 9.79 26.05
C THR A 460 21.43 10.22 25.17
N GLY A 461 21.70 9.49 24.09
CA GLY A 461 22.83 9.69 23.18
C GLY A 461 24.21 9.28 23.73
N ARG A 462 24.26 8.72 24.94
CA ARG A 462 25.48 8.20 25.60
C ARG A 462 25.84 6.80 25.12
N HIS A 463 27.08 6.36 25.28
CA HIS A 463 27.44 4.99 24.95
C HIS A 463 26.72 3.99 25.86
N ILE A 464 26.47 2.79 25.36
CA ILE A 464 25.75 1.76 26.12
C ILE A 464 26.58 1.23 27.30
N VAL A 465 25.91 0.68 28.31
CA VAL A 465 26.51 0.01 29.48
C VAL A 465 25.75 -1.28 29.75
N ASP A 466 26.45 -2.32 30.20
CA ASP A 466 25.85 -3.65 30.42
C ASP A 466 24.85 -3.66 31.59
N SER A 467 25.05 -2.79 32.59
CA SER A 467 24.22 -2.71 33.79
C SER A 467 22.81 -2.15 33.55
N ASP A 468 22.58 -1.43 32.46
CA ASP A 468 21.31 -0.75 32.16
C ASP A 468 21.09 -0.76 30.64
N PHE A 469 20.72 -1.92 30.09
CA PHE A 469 20.56 -2.14 28.66
C PHE A 469 19.17 -2.69 28.31
N ALA A 470 18.62 -2.18 27.22
CA ALA A 470 17.43 -2.71 26.55
C ALA A 470 17.45 -2.32 25.07
N GLN A 471 16.57 -2.94 24.29
CA GLN A 471 16.35 -2.63 22.88
C GLN A 471 14.96 -2.07 22.69
N CYS A 472 14.80 -1.15 21.73
CA CYS A 472 13.48 -0.74 21.31
C CYS A 472 12.76 -1.92 20.62
N PRO A 473 11.52 -2.28 21.02
CA PRO A 473 10.81 -3.42 20.44
C PRO A 473 10.48 -3.24 18.95
N SER A 474 10.35 -2.00 18.48
CA SER A 474 9.99 -1.71 17.10
C SER A 474 11.20 -1.60 16.17
N CYS A 475 12.30 -0.96 16.60
CA CYS A 475 13.45 -0.73 15.75
C CYS A 475 14.74 -1.46 16.13
N ASN A 476 14.73 -2.21 17.23
CA ASN A 476 15.86 -2.97 17.77
C ASN A 476 17.12 -2.13 18.11
N PHE A 477 16.99 -0.80 18.15
CA PHE A 477 18.10 0.07 18.54
C PHE A 477 18.33 0.02 20.06
N PRO A 478 19.59 0.14 20.50
CA PRO A 478 19.95 0.02 21.90
C PRO A 478 19.58 1.29 22.68
N ALA A 479 19.14 1.09 23.91
CA ALA A 479 18.82 2.14 24.85
C ALA A 479 19.08 1.68 26.29
N TYR A 480 18.93 2.61 27.23
CA TYR A 480 18.92 2.26 28.64
C TYR A 480 17.52 1.79 29.03
N TYR A 481 17.44 0.67 29.74
CA TYR A 481 16.19 0.10 30.21
C TYR A 481 15.46 1.09 31.12
N SER A 482 16.19 1.69 32.06
CA SER A 482 15.65 2.69 32.98
C SER A 482 15.05 3.90 32.25
N GLU A 483 15.67 4.34 31.16
CA GLU A 483 15.24 5.51 30.40
C GLU A 483 14.09 5.20 29.45
N LEU A 484 14.04 4.00 28.86
CA LEU A 484 12.89 3.54 28.08
C LEU A 484 11.64 3.39 28.96
N LYS A 485 11.78 2.87 30.18
CA LYS A 485 10.68 2.75 31.14
C LYS A 485 10.10 4.10 31.53
N LYS A 486 10.94 5.14 31.68
CA LYS A 486 10.48 6.52 31.90
C LYS A 486 9.70 7.06 30.71
N LEU A 487 10.16 6.81 29.47
CA LEU A 487 9.44 7.22 28.26
C LEU A 487 8.08 6.54 28.15
N LEU A 488 8.03 5.24 28.46
CA LEU A 488 6.78 4.47 28.49
C LEU A 488 5.79 5.04 29.51
N ALA A 489 6.24 5.38 30.71
CA ALA A 489 5.41 5.99 31.76
C ALA A 489 4.86 7.38 31.37
N LEU A 490 5.56 8.11 30.50
CA LEU A 490 5.15 9.41 29.97
C LEU A 490 4.34 9.30 28.66
N ASN A 491 4.05 8.08 28.20
CA ASN A 491 3.42 7.81 26.91
C ASN A 491 4.14 8.48 25.73
N GLU A 492 5.47 8.58 25.80
CA GLU A 492 6.30 9.13 24.73
C GLU A 492 6.69 8.04 23.71
N MET A 493 6.76 8.43 22.44
CA MET A 493 7.19 7.53 21.35
C MET A 493 8.71 7.34 21.34
N CYS A 494 9.16 6.27 20.68
CA CYS A 494 10.59 6.01 20.49
C CYS A 494 11.29 7.20 19.80
N PRO A 495 12.38 7.77 20.36
CA PRO A 495 13.08 8.90 19.75
C PRO A 495 13.73 8.59 18.39
N MET A 496 13.94 7.30 18.08
CA MET A 496 14.58 6.85 16.85
C MET A 496 13.58 6.58 15.73
N CYS A 497 12.64 5.64 15.94
CA CYS A 497 11.68 5.23 14.91
C CYS A 497 10.30 5.90 15.03
N SER A 498 10.08 6.73 16.04
CA SER A 498 8.78 7.35 16.32
C SER A 498 7.61 6.37 16.51
N SER A 499 7.87 5.07 16.70
CA SER A 499 6.85 4.06 17.01
C SER A 499 6.46 4.09 18.50
N PRO A 500 5.24 3.68 18.86
CA PRO A 500 4.85 3.55 20.26
C PRO A 500 5.73 2.51 20.96
N LEU A 501 6.12 2.81 22.20
CA LEU A 501 6.84 1.87 23.05
C LEU A 501 5.84 0.90 23.68
N ASN A 502 6.07 -0.40 23.53
CA ASN A 502 5.34 -1.46 24.24
C ASN A 502 6.20 -1.98 25.41
N ASP A 503 5.79 -3.07 26.07
CA ASP A 503 6.53 -3.68 27.18
C ASP A 503 8.01 -3.89 26.82
N THR A 504 8.86 -3.08 27.44
CA THR A 504 10.32 -3.15 27.27
C THR A 504 10.89 -4.13 28.28
N ILE A 505 11.77 -5.02 27.82
CA ILE A 505 12.41 -6.04 28.64
C ILE A 505 13.90 -5.68 28.77
N PRO A 506 14.53 -5.88 29.94
CA PRO A 506 15.98 -5.78 30.06
C PRO A 506 16.67 -6.72 29.07
N GLY A 507 17.63 -6.20 28.31
CA GLY A 507 18.41 -6.98 27.36
C GLY A 507 19.84 -7.21 27.84
N ASP A 508 20.58 -8.05 27.11
CA ASP A 508 22.02 -8.21 27.30
C ASP A 508 22.81 -7.44 26.22
N ALA A 509 23.62 -6.48 26.68
CA ALA A 509 24.49 -5.68 25.83
C ALA A 509 25.56 -6.54 25.13
N SER A 510 26.07 -7.59 25.78
CA SER A 510 27.07 -8.49 25.20
C SER A 510 26.48 -9.28 24.03
N ALA A 511 25.26 -9.80 24.18
CA ALA A 511 24.52 -10.48 23.12
C ALA A 511 24.28 -9.56 21.91
N TYR A 512 23.89 -8.30 22.15
CA TYR A 512 23.72 -7.31 21.08
C TYR A 512 25.02 -7.04 20.32
N LEU A 513 26.13 -6.83 21.04
CA LEU A 513 27.43 -6.59 20.42
C LEU A 513 27.92 -7.81 19.63
N ASN A 514 27.66 -9.03 20.10
CA ASN A 514 28.04 -10.25 19.38
C ASN A 514 27.22 -10.45 18.10
N SER A 515 25.92 -10.16 18.11
CA SER A 515 25.10 -10.14 16.87
C SER A 515 25.57 -9.10 15.86
N SER A 516 26.13 -7.97 16.33
CA SER A 516 26.71 -6.95 15.45
C SER A 516 28.08 -7.36 14.90
N LYS A 517 28.86 -8.17 15.64
CA LYS A 517 30.16 -8.72 15.23
C LYS A 517 30.04 -9.89 14.25
N SER A 518 29.06 -10.78 14.40
CA SER A 518 28.82 -11.85 13.42
C SER A 518 28.45 -11.29 12.04
N ASN A 519 27.78 -10.14 11.99
CA ASN A 519 27.54 -9.37 10.76
C ASN A 519 28.80 -8.67 10.21
N HIS A 520 29.89 -8.60 10.99
CA HIS A 520 31.19 -8.04 10.60
C HIS A 520 32.23 -9.08 10.16
N GLU A 521 32.11 -10.35 10.58
CA GLU A 521 33.14 -11.40 10.35
C GLU A 521 32.78 -12.47 9.29
N GLN A 522 31.56 -12.50 8.75
CA GLN A 522 31.22 -13.46 7.68
C GLN A 522 31.64 -12.97 6.29
N MET A 523 32.90 -13.18 5.93
CA MET A 523 33.33 -13.87 4.70
C MET A 523 34.86 -14.05 4.70
N PRO A 524 35.37 -15.23 4.30
CA PRO A 524 36.81 -15.45 4.20
C PRO A 524 37.39 -14.56 3.10
N MET A 525 38.57 -14.01 3.35
CA MET A 525 39.41 -13.45 2.30
C MET A 525 39.63 -14.55 1.25
N LYS A 526 39.00 -14.43 0.08
CA LYS A 526 39.53 -15.07 -1.12
C LYS A 526 40.78 -14.28 -1.49
N SER A 527 41.92 -14.82 -1.04
CA SER A 527 43.23 -14.48 -1.56
C SER A 527 43.24 -14.70 -3.08
N SER A 528 43.92 -13.79 -3.76
CA SER A 528 44.25 -13.79 -5.18
C SER A 528 44.82 -15.10 -5.69
#